data_AF-A0A969GU05-F1
#
_entry.id   AF-A0A969GU05-F1
#
_cell.length_a   1.000
_cell.length_b   1.000
_cell.length_c   1.000
_cell.angle_alpha   90.00
_cell.angle_beta   90.00
_cell.angle_gamma   90.00
#
_symmetry.space_group_name_H-M   'P 1'
#
loop_
_entity.id
_entity.type
_entity.pdbx_description
1 polymer ?
#
loop_
_entity_poly.entity_id
_entity_poly.type
_entity_poly.pdbx_seq_one_letter_code
_entity_poly.pdbx_strand_id
1 'polypeptide(L)' 'MYLAEFALTGTAELSNELLIHASSETVAKNFAKAYAQHWGIDLFAFTPLSEQQVRQCRLWHQSVVLTSA' A
#
# COMPACT_ATOMS: atom_id res chain seq x y z
N MET A 1 0.96 4.39 -9.67
CA MET A 1 0.41 4.36 -8.30
C MET A 1 0.19 2.91 -7.93
N TYR A 2 0.44 2.54 -6.68
CA TYR A 2 0.30 1.17 -6.20
C TYR A 2 -0.47 1.17 -4.89
N LEU A 3 -1.31 0.18 -4.69
CA LEU A 3 -1.97 -0.08 -3.40
C LEU A 3 -1.24 -1.24 -2.73
N ALA A 4 -0.79 -1.03 -1.50
CA ALA A 4 -0.26 -2.07 -0.64
C ALA A 4 -1.25 -2.29 0.50
N GLU A 5 -1.73 -3.52 0.62
CA GLU A 5 -2.65 -3.95 1.68
C GLU A 5 -1.86 -4.77 2.68
N PHE A 6 -2.07 -4.55 3.97
CA PHE A 6 -1.32 -5.18 5.04
C PHE A 6 -2.25 -5.95 5.97
N ALA A 7 -1.77 -7.09 6.44
CA ALA A 7 -2.44 -7.90 7.45
C ALA A 7 -1.71 -7.84 8.79
N LEU A 8 -2.44 -8.03 9.89
CA LEU A 8 -1.79 -8.27 11.18
C LEU A 8 -0.96 -9.56 11.09
N THR A 9 0.25 -9.52 11.66
CA THR A 9 1.22 -10.62 11.55
C THR A 9 0.62 -11.95 11.97
N GLY A 10 0.74 -12.95 11.09
CA GLY A 10 0.22 -14.30 11.33
C GLY A 10 -1.30 -14.43 11.22
N THR A 11 -2.00 -13.43 10.68
CA THR A 11 -3.45 -13.47 10.43
C THR A 11 -3.79 -13.15 8.97
N ALA A 12 -5.03 -13.42 8.57
CA ALA A 12 -5.60 -12.94 7.32
C ALA A 12 -6.43 -11.65 7.50
N GLU A 13 -6.34 -11.02 8.67
CA GLU A 13 -7.12 -9.83 8.99
C GLU A 13 -6.41 -8.58 8.47
N LEU A 14 -7.10 -7.83 7.59
CA LEU A 14 -6.62 -6.56 7.05
C LEU A 14 -6.43 -5.55 8.18
N SER A 15 -5.20 -5.07 8.32
CA SER A 15 -4.81 -4.08 9.31
C SER A 15 -4.86 -2.67 8.74
N ASN A 16 -4.27 -2.48 7.55
CA ASN A 16 -4.13 -1.17 6.96
C ASN A 16 -3.89 -1.24 5.45
N GLU A 17 -4.08 -0.12 4.77
CA GLU A 17 -3.83 0.04 3.34
C GLU A 17 -3.01 1.30 3.07
N LEU A 18 -2.16 1.23 2.06
CA LEU A 18 -1.30 2.34 1.68
C LEU A 18 -1.30 2.57 0.17
N LEU A 19 -1.60 3.80 -0.23
CA LEU A 19 -1.40 4.27 -1.60
C LEU A 19 0.02 4.82 -1.78
N ILE A 20 0.79 4.18 -2.64
CA ILE A 20 2.20 4.50 -2.91
C ILE A 20 2.33 5.12 -4.30
N HIS A 21 2.86 6.34 -4.35
CA HIS A 21 3.32 6.96 -5.58
C HIS A 21 4.82 6.71 -5.76
N ALA A 22 5.19 5.91 -6.77
CA ALA A 22 6.58 5.61 -7.08
C ALA A 22 6.83 5.55 -8.59
N SER A 23 8.08 5.77 -8.99
CA SER A 23 8.55 5.75 -10.38
C SER A 23 8.59 4.35 -11.01
N SER A 24 8.58 3.29 -10.19
CA SER A 24 8.54 1.90 -10.65
C SER A 24 7.90 0.97 -9.63
N GLU A 25 7.49 -0.21 -10.08
CA GLU A 25 6.91 -1.26 -9.23
C GLU A 25 7.90 -1.71 -8.16
N THR A 26 9.17 -1.90 -8.53
CA THR A 26 10.24 -2.31 -7.62
C THR A 26 10.41 -1.34 -6.46
N VAL A 27 10.41 -0.03 -6.74
CA VAL A 27 10.51 1.01 -5.69
C VAL A 27 9.30 0.96 -4.77
N ALA A 28 8.09 0.90 -5.31
CA ALA A 28 6.87 0.82 -4.50
C ALA A 28 6.83 -0.44 -3.62
N LYS A 29 7.23 -1.60 -4.16
CA LYS A 29 7.25 -2.87 -3.43
C LYS A 29 8.30 -2.87 -2.32
N ASN A 30 9.47 -2.29 -2.56
CA ASN A 30 10.50 -2.14 -1.52
C ASN A 30 10.02 -1.21 -0.40
N PHE A 31 9.35 -0.11 -0.74
CA PHE A 31 8.75 0.79 0.24
C PHE A 31 7.67 0.08 1.08
N ALA A 32 6.76 -0.65 0.43
CA ALA A 32 5.71 -1.42 1.11
C ALA A 32 6.30 -2.45 2.09
N LYS A 33 7.35 -3.16 1.70
CA LYS A 33 8.05 -4.11 2.57
C LYS A 33 8.72 -3.43 3.76
N ALA A 34 9.40 -2.31 3.54
CA ALA A 34 10.04 -1.55 4.61
C ALA A 34 9.02 -1.02 5.63
N TYR A 35 7.87 -0.53 5.13
CA TYR A 35 6.75 -0.13 5.98
C TYR A 35 6.20 -1.31 6.80
N ALA A 36 5.97 -2.46 6.16
CA ALA A 36 5.48 -3.66 6.82
C ALA A 36 6.41 -4.10 7.97
N GLN A 37 7.72 -4.12 7.70
CA GLN A 37 8.75 -4.45 8.69
C GLN A 37 8.79 -3.45 9.86
N HIS A 38 8.66 -2.15 9.57
CA HIS A 38 8.68 -1.12 10.61
C HIS A 38 7.53 -1.26 11.61
N TRP A 39 6.35 -1.64 11.14
CA TRP A 39 5.15 -1.77 11.96
C TRP A 39 4.89 -3.19 12.48
N GLY A 40 5.72 -4.16 12.10
CA GLY A 40 5.50 -5.57 12.48
C GLY A 40 4.18 -6.12 11.93
N ILE A 41 3.89 -5.82 10.66
CA ILE A 41 2.74 -6.31 9.90
C ILE A 41 3.21 -7.04 8.65
N ASP A 42 2.34 -7.85 8.06
CA ASP A 42 2.66 -8.59 6.84
C ASP A 42 2.07 -7.90 5.60
N LEU A 43 2.81 -7.90 4.49
CA LEU A 43 2.28 -7.44 3.21
C LEU A 43 1.32 -8.52 2.67
N PHE A 44 0.02 -8.20 2.65
CA PHE A 44 -1.04 -9.11 2.23
C PHE A 44 -1.20 -9.11 0.70
N ALA A 45 -1.37 -7.92 0.12
CA ALA A 45 -1.54 -7.76 -1.32
C ALA A 45 -0.84 -6.50 -1.83
N PHE A 46 -0.49 -6.53 -3.11
CA PHE A 46 0.17 -5.42 -3.79
C PHE A 46 -0.35 -5.32 -5.21
N THR A 47 -1.02 -4.21 -5.51
CA THR A 47 -1.80 -4.05 -6.74
C THR A 47 -1.43 -2.74 -7.44
N PRO A 48 -1.01 -2.76 -8.72
CA PRO A 48 -0.89 -1.53 -9.50
C PRO A 48 -2.28 -0.93 -9.75
N LEU A 49 -2.41 0.39 -9.58
CA LEU A 49 -3.67 1.09 -9.80
C LEU A 49 -3.61 2.00 -11.03
N SER A 50 -4.70 1.98 -11.80
CA SER A 50 -4.99 3.00 -12.82
C SER A 50 -5.36 4.34 -12.19
N GLU A 51 -5.29 5.43 -12.96
CA GLU A 51 -5.69 6.77 -12.48
C GLU A 51 -7.15 6.82 -11.98
N GLN A 52 -8.05 6.09 -12.63
CA GLN A 52 -9.45 6.03 -12.22
C GLN A 52 -9.62 5.35 -10.86
N GLN A 53 -8.91 4.24 -10.62
CA GLN A 53 -8.93 3.55 -9.32
C GLN A 53 -8.31 4.41 -8.22
N VAL A 54 -7.23 5.13 -8.52
CA VAL A 54 -6.63 6.09 -7.57
C VAL A 54 -7.63 7.17 -7.17
N ARG A 55 -8.40 7.71 -8.12
CA ARG A 55 -9.46 8.68 -7.82
C ARG A 55 -10.54 8.07 -6.92
N GLN A 56 -10.95 6.83 -7.17
CA GLN A 56 -11.94 6.12 -6.34
C GLN A 56 -11.43 5.91 -4.90
N CYS A 57 -10.21 5.41 -4.72
CA CYS A 57 -9.63 5.22 -3.37
C CYS A 57 -9.54 6.54 -2.59
N ARG A 58 -9.17 7.64 -3.25
CA ARG A 58 -9.14 8.98 -2.61
C ARG A 58 -10.52 9.45 -2.18
N LEU A 59 -11.57 9.17 -2.96
CA LEU A 59 -12.94 9.56 -2.63
C LEU A 59 -13.48 8.77 -1.42
N TRP A 60 -13.08 7.51 -1.27
CA TRP A 60 -13.51 6.64 -0.16
C TRP A 60 -12.82 6.91 1.18
N HIS A 61 -11.92 7.90 1.29
CA HIS A 61 -11.33 8.40 2.55
C HIS A 61 -10.61 7.36 3.44
N GLN A 62 -10.34 6.14 2.96
CA GLN A 62 -9.70 5.08 3.75
C GLN A 62 -8.20 4.90 3.50
N SER A 63 -7.61 5.62 2.54
CA SER A 63 -6.21 5.40 2.15
C SER A 63 -5.36 6.65 2.31
N VAL A 64 -4.30 6.56 3.13
CA VAL A 64 -3.26 7.60 3.24
C VAL A 64 -2.32 7.49 2.04
N VAL A 65 -2.09 8.61 1.34
CA VAL A 65 -1.12 8.69 0.24
C VAL A 65 0.25 9.06 0.80
N LEU A 66 1.21 8.15 0.71
CA LEU A 66 2.61 8.45 0.99
C LEU A 66 3.40 8.57 -0.32
N THR A 67 4.22 9.62 -0.40
CA THR A 67 5.09 9.86 -1.55
C THR A 67 6.48 9.35 -1.19
N SER A 68 6.99 8.35 -1.91
CA SER A 68 8.38 7.92 -1.77
C SER A 68 9.24 8.78 -2.71
N ALA A 69 10.13 9.61 -2.14
CA ALA A 69 11.14 10.37 -2.88
C ALA A 69 12.29 9.48 -3.33
#